data_AF-A0A961QVF5-F1
#
_entry.id   AF-A0A961QVF5-F1
#
_cell.length_a   1.000
_cell.length_b   1.000
_cell.length_c   1.000
_cell.angle_alpha   90.00
_cell.angle_beta   90.00
_cell.angle_gamma   90.00
#
_symmetry.space_group_name_H-M   'P 1'
#
loop_
_entity.id
_entity.type
_entity.pdbx_description
1 polymer ?
#
loop_
_entity_poly.entity_id
_entity_poly.type
_entity_poly.pdbx_seq_one_letter_code
_entity_poly.pdbx_strand_id
1 'polypeptide(L)'
;LGWRRWSHLAGLAPITRPGALRFTQYSDAIYAAIGGEGVALGWQSLIGAHLADGRLVRLGTGQVTPEERHCLLVPTIRTQGRGARKLTEWLVAAFEEQQA
;
A
#
# COMPACT_ATOMS: atom_id res chain seq x y z
N LEU A 1 3.78 4.34 -2.26
CA LEU A 1 5.23 4.01 -2.18
C LEU A 1 5.73 3.57 -3.57
N GLY A 2 6.83 4.12 -4.08
CA GLY A 2 7.45 3.71 -5.36
C GLY A 2 8.91 3.25 -5.20
N TRP A 3 9.49 2.64 -6.24
CA TRP A 3 10.82 1.99 -6.20
C TRP A 3 11.95 2.83 -5.62
N ARG A 4 12.10 4.09 -6.06
CA ARG A 4 13.15 4.99 -5.54
C ARG A 4 13.05 5.22 -4.04
N ARG A 5 11.82 5.34 -3.51
CA ARG A 5 11.60 5.54 -2.08
C ARG A 5 11.72 4.25 -1.30
N TRP A 6 11.24 3.13 -1.86
CA TRP A 6 11.42 1.80 -1.28
C TRP A 6 12.91 1.47 -1.12
N SER A 7 13.75 1.70 -2.14
CA SER A 7 15.19 1.39 -2.06
C SER A 7 15.89 2.22 -0.99
N HIS A 8 15.50 3.49 -0.85
CA HIS A 8 16.00 4.36 0.21
C HIS A 8 15.61 3.84 1.60
N LEU A 9 14.33 3.50 1.81
CA LEU A 9 13.86 2.93 3.08
C LEU A 9 14.48 1.56 3.38
N ALA A 10 14.84 0.79 2.35
CA ALA A 10 15.49 -0.50 2.48
C ALA A 10 17.01 -0.41 2.72
N GLY A 11 17.58 0.80 2.78
CA GLY A 11 19.03 1.01 2.93
C GLY A 11 19.84 0.59 1.70
N LEU A 12 19.21 0.49 0.53
CA LEU A 12 19.83 0.07 -0.72
C LEU A 12 20.24 1.27 -1.58
N ALA A 13 21.14 1.04 -2.53
CA ALA A 13 21.47 2.03 -3.54
C ALA A 13 20.19 2.49 -4.29
N PRO A 14 20.07 3.79 -4.65
CA PRO A 14 18.89 4.31 -5.31
C PRO A 14 18.58 3.58 -6.62
N ILE A 15 17.39 3.01 -6.73
CA ILE A 15 16.88 2.48 -8.00
C ILE A 15 16.37 3.68 -8.82
N THR A 16 17.21 4.17 -9.73
CA THR A 16 16.94 5.37 -10.55
C THR A 16 16.48 5.05 -11.97
N ARG A 17 16.74 3.83 -12.45
CA ARG A 17 16.27 3.41 -13.77
C ARG A 17 14.78 3.08 -13.70
N PRO A 18 13.92 3.77 -14.48
CA PRO A 18 12.52 3.40 -14.57
C PRO A 18 12.40 2.00 -15.21
N GLY A 19 11.47 1.20 -14.72
CA GLY A 19 11.10 -0.05 -15.37
C GLY A 19 10.51 0.20 -16.76
N ALA A 20 10.56 -0.81 -17.63
CA ALA A 20 9.95 -0.75 -18.96
C ALA A 20 8.42 -0.53 -18.87
N LEU A 21 7.79 -1.05 -17.80
CA LEU A 21 6.38 -0.88 -17.52
C LEU A 21 6.17 0.10 -16.36
N ARG A 22 5.25 1.05 -16.54
CA ARG A 22 4.84 2.00 -15.51
C ARG A 22 3.33 2.07 -15.43
N PHE A 23 2.81 1.76 -14.26
CA PHE A 23 1.37 1.78 -13.98
C PHE A 23 1.05 2.88 -12.97
N THR A 24 -0.10 3.53 -13.17
CA THR A 24 -0.66 4.48 -12.20
C THR A 24 -1.45 3.74 -11.12
N GLN A 25 -2.11 2.64 -11.51
CA GLN A 25 -2.91 1.82 -10.60
C GLN A 25 -2.09 0.65 -10.05
N TYR A 26 -2.30 0.37 -8.76
CA TYR A 26 -1.62 -0.72 -8.08
C TYR A 26 -2.00 -2.10 -8.65
N SER A 27 -3.29 -2.34 -8.87
CA SER A 27 -3.80 -3.62 -9.35
C SER A 27 -3.19 -4.02 -10.70
N ASP A 28 -3.06 -3.07 -11.63
CA ASP A 28 -2.47 -3.34 -12.95
C ASP A 28 -1.01 -3.79 -12.83
N ALA A 29 -0.23 -3.18 -11.94
CA ALA A 29 1.15 -3.58 -11.68
C ALA A 29 1.24 -4.99 -11.08
N ILE A 30 0.31 -5.35 -10.19
CA ILE A 30 0.25 -6.69 -9.59
C ILE A 30 -0.15 -7.72 -10.63
N TYR A 31 -1.15 -7.45 -11.47
CA TYR A 31 -1.54 -8.37 -12.52
C TYR A 31 -0.45 -8.54 -13.59
N ALA A 32 0.31 -7.50 -13.93
CA ALA A 32 1.46 -7.62 -14.79
C ALA A 32 2.53 -8.56 -14.20
N ALA A 33 2.81 -8.45 -12.88
CA ALA A 33 3.74 -9.34 -12.20
C ALA A 33 3.22 -10.80 -12.15
N ILE A 34 1.92 -11.01 -11.91
CA ILE A 34 1.28 -12.33 -12.01
C ILE A 34 1.42 -12.90 -13.43
N GLY A 35 1.31 -12.05 -14.45
CA GLY A 35 1.51 -12.41 -15.86
C GLY A 35 2.98 -12.68 -16.25
N GLY A 36 3.93 -12.52 -15.33
CA GLY A 36 5.35 -12.75 -15.59
C GLY A 36 6.11 -11.58 -16.21
N GLU A 37 5.49 -10.39 -16.30
CA GLU A 37 6.08 -9.20 -16.91
C GLU A 37 7.13 -8.49 -16.01
N GLY A 38 7.55 -9.14 -14.93
CA GLY A 38 8.61 -8.67 -14.05
C GLY A 38 8.24 -8.69 -12.58
N VAL A 39 8.76 -7.70 -11.83
CA VAL A 39 8.64 -7.62 -10.37
C VAL A 39 7.86 -6.37 -9.99
N ALA A 40 6.95 -6.50 -9.02
CA ALA A 40 6.21 -5.39 -8.44
C ALA A 40 6.47 -5.28 -6.93
N LEU A 41 6.41 -4.05 -6.39
CA LEU A 41 6.31 -3.83 -4.95
C LEU A 41 4.89 -4.15 -4.50
N GLY A 42 4.74 -5.08 -3.56
CA GLY A 42 3.44 -5.52 -3.05
C GLY A 42 3.18 -5.13 -1.60
N TRP A 43 1.95 -4.76 -1.28
CA TRP A 43 1.49 -4.64 0.10
C TRP A 43 1.03 -6.01 0.58
N GLN A 44 1.67 -6.54 1.64
CA GLN A 44 1.41 -7.89 2.15
C GLN A 44 -0.09 -8.19 2.35
N SER A 45 -0.83 -7.22 2.89
CA SER A 45 -2.28 -7.33 3.13
C SER A 45 -3.11 -7.48 1.85
N LEU A 46 -2.63 -6.99 0.72
CA LEU A 46 -3.34 -7.03 -0.56
C LEU A 46 -2.96 -8.21 -1.44
N ILE A 47 -1.74 -8.74 -1.29
CA ILE A 47 -1.21 -9.83 -2.13
C ILE A 47 -1.12 -11.18 -1.43
N GLY A 48 -1.52 -11.27 -0.15
CA GLY A 48 -1.42 -12.50 0.65
C GLY A 48 -2.04 -13.72 -0.04
N ALA A 49 -3.23 -13.58 -0.63
CA ALA A 49 -3.87 -14.66 -1.37
C ALA A 49 -3.06 -15.09 -2.61
N HIS A 50 -2.52 -14.13 -3.37
CA HIS A 50 -1.68 -14.43 -4.54
C HIS A 50 -0.37 -15.12 -4.18
N LEU A 51 0.21 -14.80 -3.03
CA LEU A 51 1.39 -15.50 -2.48
C LEU A 51 1.04 -16.92 -2.03
N ALA A 52 -0.09 -17.09 -1.32
CA ALA A 52 -0.55 -18.39 -0.85
C ALA A 52 -0.88 -19.34 -2.00
N ASP A 53 -1.48 -18.81 -3.07
CA ASP A 53 -1.82 -19.58 -4.28
C ASP A 53 -0.59 -19.84 -5.19
N GLY A 54 0.59 -19.33 -4.85
CA GLY A 54 1.81 -19.45 -5.67
C GLY A 54 1.78 -18.65 -6.97
N ARG A 55 0.76 -17.80 -7.18
CA ARG A 55 0.65 -16.88 -8.34
C ARG A 55 1.69 -15.76 -8.28
N LEU A 56 2.12 -15.40 -7.07
CA LEU A 56 3.27 -14.54 -6.82
C LEU A 56 4.24 -15.27 -5.92
N VAL A 57 5.52 -14.95 -6.07
CA VAL A 57 6.58 -15.40 -5.18
C VAL A 57 7.31 -14.19 -4.62
N ARG A 58 7.58 -14.21 -3.32
CA ARG A 58 8.35 -13.15 -2.67
C ARG A 58 9.81 -13.20 -3.10
N LEU A 59 10.35 -12.06 -3.51
CA LEU A 59 11.76 -11.92 -3.85
C LEU A 59 12.54 -11.29 -2.69
N GLY A 60 13.56 -11.99 -2.21
CA GLY A 60 14.44 -11.54 -1.14
C GLY A 60 13.74 -11.32 0.21
N THR A 61 14.42 -10.64 1.11
CA THR A 61 13.94 -10.35 2.47
C THR A 61 13.59 -8.88 2.71
N GLY A 62 13.82 -8.02 1.71
CA GLY A 62 13.59 -6.58 1.80
C GLY A 62 12.12 -6.25 2.08
N GLN A 63 11.85 -5.78 3.28
CA GLN A 63 10.54 -5.30 3.71
C GLN A 63 10.74 -3.94 4.35
N VAL A 64 9.87 -2.99 4.01
CA VAL A 64 9.88 -1.65 4.58
C VAL A 64 8.48 -1.36 5.10
N THR A 65 8.41 -0.67 6.23
CA THR A 65 7.16 -0.13 6.76
C THR A 65 7.16 1.36 6.47
N PRO A 66 6.37 1.84 5.49
CA PRO A 66 6.27 3.25 5.22
C PRO A 66 5.72 3.99 6.45
N GLU A 67 6.23 5.19 6.72
CA GLU A 67 5.66 6.06 7.77
C GLU A 67 4.28 6.60 7.41
N GLU A 68 3.92 6.56 6.12
CA GLU A 68 2.63 7.03 5.62
C GLU A 68 1.50 6.15 6.16
N ARG A 69 0.54 6.82 6.79
CA ARG A 69 -0.69 6.20 7.28
C ARG A 69 -1.88 6.83 6.56
N HIS A 70 -2.93 6.05 6.36
CA HIS A 70 -4.22 6.61 5.98
C HIS A 70 -4.78 7.34 7.19
N CYS A 71 -4.87 8.67 7.09
CA CYS A 71 -5.37 9.51 8.16
C CYS A 71 -6.75 10.03 7.80
N LEU A 72 -7.68 9.97 8.74
CA LEU A 72 -8.94 10.68 8.62
C LEU A 72 -8.73 12.15 9.03
N LEU A 73 -8.95 13.07 8.09
CA LEU A 73 -8.83 14.51 8.36
C LEU A 73 -10.18 15.06 8.82
N VAL A 74 -10.22 15.62 10.03
CA VAL A 74 -11.40 16.24 10.62
C VAL A 74 -11.18 17.74 10.88
N PRO A 75 -12.16 18.61 10.62
CA PRO A 75 -12.04 20.03 10.93
C PRO A 75 -11.81 20.26 12.43
N THR A 76 -10.76 21.01 12.78
CA THR A 76 -10.43 21.36 14.17
C THR A 76 -11.05 22.69 14.63
N ILE A 77 -11.36 23.59 13.68
CA ILE A 77 -11.82 24.96 13.97
C ILE A 77 -13.36 25.09 13.92
N ARG A 78 -14.02 24.26 13.11
CA ARG A 78 -15.49 24.31 12.93
C ARG A 78 -16.13 23.12 13.64
N THR A 79 -17.21 23.38 14.36
CA THR A 79 -18.01 22.32 15.00
C THR A 79 -18.49 21.36 13.91
N GLN A 80 -18.15 20.09 14.04
CA GLN A 80 -18.60 19.07 13.10
C GLN A 80 -20.12 18.92 13.18
N GLY A 81 -20.78 18.90 12.03
CA GLY A 81 -22.20 18.54 11.97
C GLY A 81 -22.41 17.11 12.48
N ARG A 82 -23.58 16.85 13.07
CA ARG A 82 -23.92 15.55 13.68
C ARG A 82 -23.70 14.35 12.73
N GLY A 83 -23.97 14.52 11.43
CA GLY A 83 -23.73 13.49 10.42
C GLY A 83 -22.25 13.20 10.19
N ALA A 84 -21.40 14.24 10.10
CA ALA A 84 -19.96 14.09 9.93
C ALA A 84 -19.34 13.39 11.14
N ARG A 85 -19.75 13.76 12.36
CA ARG A 85 -19.32 13.10 13.59
C ARG A 85 -19.66 11.61 13.61
N LYS A 86 -20.92 11.26 13.29
CA LYS A 86 -21.35 9.85 13.21
C LYS A 86 -20.55 9.06 12.17
N LEU A 87 -20.29 9.65 11.01
CA LEU A 87 -19.48 9.01 9.96
C LEU A 87 -18.03 8.81 10.42
N THR A 88 -17.43 9.81 11.07
CA THR A 88 -16.09 9.71 11.65
C THR A 88 -16.01 8.60 12.69
N GLU A 89 -16.94 8.56 13.64
CA GLU A 89 -16.99 7.53 14.68
C GLU A 89 -17.15 6.13 14.07
N TRP A 90 -18.03 5.98 13.07
CA TRP A 90 -18.21 4.72 12.36
C TRP A 90 -16.97 4.29 11.57
N LEU A 91 -16.30 5.21 10.87
CA LEU A 91 -15.08 4.91 10.13
C LEU A 91 -13.96 4.46 11.07
N VAL A 92 -13.76 5.15 12.20
CA VAL A 92 -12.72 4.76 13.17
C VAL A 92 -12.98 3.34 13.69
N ALA A 93 -14.22 3.03 14.12
CA ALA A 93 -14.56 1.70 14.58
C ALA A 93 -14.36 0.61 13.50
N ALA A 94 -14.81 0.87 12.27
CA ALA A 94 -14.65 -0.07 11.16
C ALA A 94 -13.17 -0.34 10.82
N PHE A 95 -12.30 0.67 10.91
CA PHE A 95 -10.87 0.50 10.68
C PHE A 95 -10.18 -0.24 11.83
N GLU A 96 -10.60 -0.05 13.08
CA GLU A 96 -10.08 -0.80 14.24
C GLU A 96 -10.41 -2.29 14.14
N GLU A 97 -11.64 -2.64 13.72
CA GLU A 97 -12.07 -4.04 13.51
C GLU A 97 -11.28 -4.74 12.38
N GLN A 98 -10.87 -4.00 11.35
CA GLN A 98 -10.12 -4.55 10.21
C GLN A 98 -8.61 -4.73 10.47
N GLN A 99 -8.09 -4.17 11.56
CA GLN A 99 -6.67 -4.28 11.96
C GLN A 99 -6.45 -5.28 13.11
N ALA A 100 -7.53 -5.83 13.69
CA ALA A 100 -7.51 -6.87 14.73
C ALA A 100 -7.50 -8.28 14.11
#